data_AF-A0A8H5ZNK9-F1
#
_entry.id   AF-A0A8H5ZNK9-F1
#
_cell.length_a   1.000
_cell.length_b   1.000
_cell.length_c   1.000
_cell.angle_alpha   90.00
_cell.angle_beta   90.00
_cell.angle_gamma   90.00
#
_symmetry.space_group_name_H-M   'P 1'
#
loop_
_entity.id
_entity.type
_entity.pdbx_description
1 polymer ?
#
loop_
_entity_poly.entity_id
_entity_poly.type
_entity_poly.pdbx_seq_one_letter_code
_entity_poly.pdbx_strand_id
1 'polypeptide(L)'
;MVTNARIQFFGRRPIYICSFSFFLIWMIPCAVAQNMQTMLVARFLDGLAGSAFLSVAGGTVGDMFAKHELSAPMMLYTASPFVGPEIGPLIGGFIVENTTWRWCFYLLIIWSGLQLCLIILFVPETYHPVLLRRKAIRLRKETGNQEWIAPIEKMDRSIAKTVMWSCIRPFQLLFFEPMCLNLCILSAILLGILYLFFGAFPLVFGNNHGFSLSQTGIAFLGLLVGMVAGVSSDPIWRRVYGRLVRQREEQGGQPGGSEPEFRLPSTIVGAWVVPIALFGRLPVTVRHCRLGF
;
A
#
# COMPACT_ATOMS: atom_id res chain seq x y z
N MET A 1 -5.19 -10.54 5.19
CA MET A 1 -6.15 -11.62 4.82
C MET A 1 -6.91 -12.22 6.01
N VAL A 2 -6.26 -12.59 7.13
CA VAL A 2 -6.97 -13.03 8.36
C VAL A 2 -7.92 -11.95 8.91
N THR A 3 -7.57 -10.67 8.70
CA THR A 3 -8.46 -9.54 8.98
C THR A 3 -9.70 -9.51 8.10
N ASN A 4 -9.64 -9.93 6.84
CA ASN A 4 -10.79 -9.89 5.92
C ASN A 4 -11.92 -10.84 6.32
N ALA A 5 -11.60 -11.95 6.98
CA ALA A 5 -12.60 -12.81 7.58
C ALA A 5 -13.29 -12.12 8.78
N ARG A 6 -12.53 -11.38 9.60
CA ARG A 6 -13.11 -10.60 10.72
C ARG A 6 -13.92 -9.38 10.24
N ILE A 7 -13.56 -8.79 9.10
CA ILE A 7 -14.27 -7.68 8.46
C ILE A 7 -15.74 -8.03 8.21
N GLN A 8 -16.02 -9.26 7.78
CA GLN A 8 -17.38 -9.71 7.49
C GLN A 8 -18.26 -9.74 8.75
N PHE A 9 -17.71 -10.08 9.91
CA PHE A 9 -18.53 -10.27 11.12
C PHE A 9 -18.56 -9.05 12.07
N PHE A 10 -17.43 -8.33 12.22
CA PHE A 10 -17.26 -7.25 13.22
C PHE A 10 -17.30 -5.84 12.65
N GLY A 11 -17.31 -5.68 11.31
CA GLY A 11 -17.15 -4.39 10.66
C GLY A 11 -15.70 -3.94 10.58
N ARG A 12 -15.41 -2.99 9.68
CA ARG A 12 -14.03 -2.57 9.37
C ARG A 12 -13.42 -1.64 10.42
N ARG A 13 -14.23 -0.79 11.05
CA ARG A 13 -13.78 0.20 12.05
C ARG A 13 -13.03 -0.40 13.25
N PRO A 14 -13.54 -1.44 13.96
CA PRO A 14 -12.80 -2.02 15.07
C PRO A 14 -11.50 -2.70 14.63
N ILE A 15 -11.42 -3.18 13.39
CA ILE A 15 -10.19 -3.79 12.86
C ILE A 15 -9.14 -2.71 12.61
N TYR A 16 -9.54 -1.56 12.04
CA TYR A 16 -8.64 -0.41 11.93
C TYR A 16 -8.12 0.05 13.28
N ILE A 17 -9.02 0.25 14.26
CA ILE A 17 -8.64 0.73 15.59
C ILE A 17 -7.75 -0.29 16.30
N CYS A 18 -8.12 -1.57 16.33
CA CYS A 18 -7.29 -2.61 16.98
C CYS A 18 -5.92 -2.74 16.31
N SER A 19 -5.86 -2.89 14.98
CA SER A 19 -4.57 -3.06 14.29
C SER A 19 -3.67 -1.85 14.45
N PHE A 20 -4.23 -0.64 14.39
CA PHE A 20 -3.46 0.59 14.50
C PHE A 20 -3.03 0.88 15.95
N SER A 21 -3.85 0.54 16.95
CA SER A 21 -3.44 0.56 18.35
C SER A 21 -2.32 -0.44 18.65
N PHE A 22 -2.40 -1.66 18.12
CA PHE A 22 -1.33 -2.65 18.25
C PHE A 22 -0.03 -2.17 17.59
N PHE A 23 -0.11 -1.55 16.42
CA PHE A 23 1.04 -0.94 15.73
C PHE A 23 1.69 0.14 16.63
N LEU A 24 0.89 1.05 17.19
CA LEU A 24 1.40 2.09 18.09
C LEU A 24 2.07 1.53 19.35
N ILE A 25 1.49 0.50 19.96
CA ILE A 25 2.04 -0.13 21.17
C ILE A 25 3.41 -0.77 20.88
N TRP A 26 3.55 -1.48 19.75
CA TRP A 26 4.81 -2.14 19.39
C TRP A 26 5.89 -1.18 18.88
N MET A 27 5.52 0.05 18.53
CA MET A 27 6.46 1.10 18.18
C MET A 27 7.18 1.71 19.39
N ILE A 28 6.56 1.70 20.59
CA ILE A 28 7.15 2.23 21.83
C ILE A 28 8.42 1.45 22.24
N PRO A 29 8.42 0.09 22.28
CA PRO A 29 9.64 -0.69 22.52
C PRO A 29 10.75 -0.41 21.50
N CYS A 30 10.43 -0.09 20.25
CA CYS A 30 11.43 0.26 19.25
C CYS A 30 12.16 1.57 19.60
N ALA A 31 11.48 2.55 20.20
CA ALA A 31 12.06 3.83 20.59
C ALA A 31 12.99 3.73 21.81
N VAL A 32 12.66 2.85 22.75
CA VAL A 32 13.37 2.69 24.04
C VAL A 32 14.36 1.51 23.99
N ALA A 33 14.42 0.76 22.89
CA ALA A 33 15.27 -0.41 22.75
C ALA A 33 16.74 -0.10 23.09
N GLN A 34 17.30 -0.90 24.01
CA GLN A 34 18.72 -0.89 24.35
C GLN A 34 19.47 -2.09 23.75
N ASN A 35 18.74 -3.13 23.32
CA ASN A 35 19.30 -4.34 22.74
C ASN A 35 18.80 -4.57 21.30
N MET A 36 19.67 -5.06 20.43
CA MET A 36 19.34 -5.37 19.03
C MET A 36 18.24 -6.45 18.93
N GLN A 37 18.23 -7.41 19.86
CA GLN A 37 17.19 -8.45 19.93
C GLN A 37 15.80 -7.84 20.16
N THR A 38 15.68 -6.89 21.10
CA THR A 38 14.42 -6.19 21.39
C THR A 38 13.94 -5.42 20.17
N MET A 39 14.85 -4.78 19.44
CA MET A 39 14.52 -4.06 18.21
C MET A 39 14.00 -4.99 17.11
N LEU A 40 14.61 -6.16 16.91
CA LEU A 40 14.17 -7.14 15.91
C LEU A 40 12.79 -7.72 16.23
N VAL A 41 12.56 -8.11 17.48
CA VAL A 41 11.26 -8.68 17.91
C VAL A 41 10.16 -7.62 17.81
N ALA A 42 10.42 -6.39 18.27
CA ALA A 42 9.45 -5.31 18.16
C ALA A 42 9.14 -4.96 16.70
N ARG A 43 10.16 -4.90 15.83
CA ARG A 43 9.98 -4.71 14.36
C ARG A 43 9.14 -5.81 13.72
N PHE A 44 9.32 -7.06 14.12
CA PHE A 44 8.52 -8.17 13.60
C PHE A 44 7.04 -8.03 13.95
N LEU A 45 6.75 -7.71 15.21
CA LEU A 45 5.38 -7.53 15.70
C LEU A 45 4.71 -6.27 15.14
N ASP A 46 5.48 -5.17 15.03
CA ASP A 46 5.10 -3.93 14.37
C ASP A 46 4.73 -4.17 12.90
N GLY A 47 5.57 -4.90 12.16
CA GLY A 47 5.30 -5.28 10.76
C GLY A 47 4.06 -6.15 10.61
N LEU A 48 3.84 -7.11 11.51
CA LEU A 48 2.65 -7.95 11.53
C LEU A 48 1.38 -7.11 11.74
N ALA A 49 1.40 -6.16 12.68
CA ALA A 49 0.29 -5.23 12.92
C ALA A 49 0.04 -4.29 11.72
N GLY A 50 1.09 -3.77 11.10
CA GLY A 50 1.00 -2.90 9.91
C GLY A 50 0.42 -3.61 8.69
N SER A 51 0.77 -4.89 8.46
CA SER A 51 0.26 -5.68 7.33
C SER A 51 -1.26 -5.86 7.35
N ALA A 52 -1.83 -5.95 8.56
CA ALA A 52 -3.26 -6.07 8.78
C ALA A 52 -4.00 -4.81 8.33
N PHE A 53 -3.46 -3.62 8.66
CA PHE A 53 -4.00 -2.32 8.26
C PHE A 53 -3.99 -2.15 6.74
N LEU A 54 -2.85 -2.40 6.09
CA LEU A 54 -2.71 -2.28 4.64
C LEU A 54 -3.68 -3.20 3.88
N SER A 55 -3.90 -4.42 4.39
CA SER A 55 -4.86 -5.36 3.78
C SER A 55 -6.30 -4.84 3.80
N VAL A 56 -6.71 -4.17 4.89
CA VAL A 56 -8.09 -3.67 5.06
C VAL A 56 -8.29 -2.35 4.30
N ALA A 57 -7.27 -1.48 4.28
CA ALA A 57 -7.29 -0.19 3.59
C ALA A 57 -7.68 -0.30 2.11
N GLY A 58 -7.04 -1.19 1.35
CA GLY A 58 -7.37 -1.39 -0.07
C GLY A 58 -8.81 -1.89 -0.29
N GLY A 59 -9.30 -2.76 0.58
CA GLY A 59 -10.69 -3.22 0.52
C GLY A 59 -11.70 -2.09 0.76
N THR A 60 -11.38 -1.14 1.63
CA THR A 60 -12.30 -0.03 1.98
C THR A 60 -12.43 0.97 0.86
N VAL A 61 -11.33 1.26 0.16
CA VAL A 61 -11.39 2.05 -1.08
C VAL A 61 -12.26 1.34 -2.12
N GLY A 62 -12.13 0.01 -2.25
CA GLY A 62 -12.95 -0.82 -3.14
C GLY A 62 -14.47 -0.75 -2.88
N ASP A 63 -14.87 -0.65 -1.61
CA ASP A 63 -16.28 -0.64 -1.23
C ASP A 63 -16.91 0.76 -1.26
N MET A 64 -16.09 1.82 -1.13
CA MET A 64 -16.58 3.20 -1.09
C MET A 64 -16.90 3.78 -2.47
N PHE A 65 -16.26 3.27 -3.54
CA PHE A 65 -16.38 3.81 -4.88
C PHE A 65 -17.00 2.80 -5.85
N ALA A 66 -17.90 3.30 -6.71
CA ALA A 66 -18.45 2.49 -7.79
C ALA A 66 -17.36 2.12 -8.82
N LYS A 67 -17.53 0.99 -9.52
CA LYS A 67 -16.50 0.42 -10.42
C LYS A 67 -16.00 1.40 -11.49
N HIS A 68 -16.83 2.33 -11.95
CA HIS A 68 -16.48 3.32 -12.98
C HIS A 68 -15.56 4.43 -12.46
N GLU A 69 -15.62 4.74 -11.17
CA GLU A 69 -14.78 5.76 -10.50
C GLU A 69 -13.63 5.15 -9.70
N LEU A 70 -13.67 3.85 -9.41
CA LEU A 70 -12.73 3.16 -8.54
C LEU A 70 -11.25 3.27 -8.97
N SER A 71 -10.98 3.45 -10.26
CA SER A 71 -9.62 3.57 -10.78
C SER A 71 -8.86 4.76 -10.18
N ALA A 72 -9.54 5.89 -9.90
CA ALA A 72 -8.87 7.08 -9.39
C ALA A 72 -8.44 6.98 -7.93
N PRO A 73 -9.34 6.62 -7.00
CA PRO A 73 -9.01 6.48 -5.60
C PRO A 73 -8.05 5.30 -5.36
N MET A 74 -8.20 4.22 -6.14
CA MET A 74 -7.31 3.07 -6.02
C MET A 74 -5.88 3.41 -6.43
N MET A 75 -5.69 4.25 -7.46
CA MET A 75 -4.35 4.71 -7.82
C MET A 75 -3.71 5.52 -6.69
N LEU A 76 -4.41 6.52 -6.15
CA LEU A 76 -3.88 7.34 -5.05
C LEU A 76 -3.53 6.47 -3.84
N TYR A 77 -4.38 5.50 -3.53
CA TYR A 77 -4.11 4.49 -2.52
C TYR A 77 -2.83 3.70 -2.80
N THR A 78 -2.67 3.18 -4.03
CA THR A 78 -1.46 2.42 -4.41
C THR A 78 -0.20 3.25 -4.48
N ALA A 79 -0.31 4.56 -4.72
CA ALA A 79 0.84 5.47 -4.72
C ALA A 79 1.32 5.80 -3.29
N SER A 80 0.40 5.93 -2.33
CA SER A 80 0.73 6.30 -0.95
C SER A 80 1.83 5.44 -0.28
N PRO A 81 1.89 4.09 -0.39
CA PRO A 81 2.95 3.29 0.23
C PRO A 81 4.33 3.45 -0.41
N PHE A 82 4.44 3.95 -1.64
CA PHE A 82 5.75 4.17 -2.29
C PHE A 82 6.31 5.56 -1.98
N VAL A 83 5.44 6.56 -1.77
CA VAL A 83 5.85 7.90 -1.34
C VAL A 83 6.45 7.88 0.08
N GLY A 84 5.94 6.99 0.94
CA GLY A 84 6.41 6.88 2.33
C GLY A 84 7.91 6.62 2.46
N PRO A 85 8.45 5.56 1.82
CA PRO A 85 9.89 5.28 1.77
C PRO A 85 10.76 6.38 1.16
N GLU A 86 10.21 7.28 0.35
CA GLU A 86 10.97 8.39 -0.25
C GLU A 86 11.05 9.60 0.69
N ILE A 87 9.96 9.90 1.40
CA ILE A 87 9.90 10.98 2.40
C ILE A 87 10.60 10.56 3.71
N GLY A 88 10.61 9.27 4.03
CA GLY A 88 11.21 8.72 5.26
C GLY A 88 12.69 9.10 5.45
N PRO A 89 13.58 8.82 4.48
CA PRO A 89 15.00 9.20 4.54
C PRO A 89 15.23 10.71 4.54
N LEU A 90 14.34 11.49 3.89
CA LEU A 90 14.40 12.95 3.93
C LEU A 90 14.22 13.44 5.38
N ILE A 91 13.10 13.10 6.00
CA ILE A 91 12.79 13.50 7.38
C ILE A 91 13.80 12.87 8.37
N GLY A 92 14.12 11.59 8.18
CA GLY A 92 15.06 10.85 9.02
C GLY A 92 16.48 11.41 8.96
N GLY A 93 16.95 11.84 7.78
CA GLY A 93 18.27 12.46 7.60
C GLY A 93 18.41 13.75 8.42
N PHE A 94 17.43 14.65 8.34
CA PHE A 94 17.40 15.90 9.11
C PHE A 94 17.31 15.66 10.62
N ILE A 95 16.52 14.67 11.05
CA ILE A 95 16.37 14.36 12.48
C ILE A 95 17.67 13.79 13.03
N VAL A 96 18.28 12.82 12.35
CA VAL A 96 19.49 12.16 12.85
C VAL A 96 20.71 13.08 12.81
N GLU A 97 20.76 14.05 11.89
CA GLU A 97 21.85 15.04 11.86
C GLU A 97 21.80 16.02 13.04
N ASN A 98 20.60 16.44 13.46
CA ASN A 98 20.42 17.42 14.53
C ASN A 98 20.14 16.81 15.91
N THR A 99 19.73 15.54 15.96
CA THR A 99 19.30 14.85 17.19
C THR A 99 19.83 13.41 17.23
N THR A 100 19.11 12.49 17.89
CA THR A 100 19.48 11.07 17.96
C THR A 100 18.49 10.22 17.16
N TRP A 101 18.92 9.05 16.71
CA TRP A 101 18.08 8.09 15.96
C TRP A 101 16.77 7.70 16.66
N ARG A 102 16.70 7.82 17.99
CA ARG A 102 15.49 7.57 18.78
C ARG A 102 14.36 8.56 18.47
N TRP A 103 14.70 9.79 18.12
CA TRP A 103 13.70 10.81 17.75
C TRP A 103 12.91 10.46 16.50
N CYS A 104 13.48 9.69 15.57
CA CYS A 104 12.74 9.15 14.44
C CYS A 104 11.57 8.29 14.90
N PHE A 105 11.77 7.46 15.93
CA PHE A 105 10.69 6.63 16.49
C PHE A 105 9.68 7.45 17.29
N TYR A 106 10.13 8.45 18.06
CA TYR A 106 9.19 9.33 18.77
C TYR A 106 8.30 10.12 17.82
N LEU A 107 8.84 10.64 16.72
CA LEU A 107 8.04 11.31 15.70
C LEU A 107 7.01 10.35 15.09
N LEU A 108 7.41 9.12 14.75
CA LEU A 108 6.50 8.12 14.22
C LEU A 108 5.39 7.74 15.21
N ILE A 109 5.69 7.68 16.51
CA ILE A 109 4.69 7.42 17.57
C ILE A 109 3.70 8.59 17.65
N ILE A 110 4.18 9.84 17.64
CA ILE A 110 3.32 11.03 17.67
C ILE A 110 2.42 11.08 16.43
N TRP A 111 3.00 10.88 15.25
CA TRP A 111 2.27 10.88 13.98
C TRP A 111 1.23 9.76 13.92
N SER A 112 1.59 8.55 14.35
CA SER A 112 0.67 7.42 14.44
C SER A 112 -0.43 7.70 15.48
N GLY A 113 -0.09 8.24 16.64
CA GLY A 113 -1.08 8.62 17.66
C GLY A 113 -2.09 9.64 17.15
N LEU A 114 -1.63 10.64 16.40
CA LEU A 114 -2.48 11.61 15.73
C LEU A 114 -3.40 10.93 14.71
N GLN A 115 -2.86 10.05 13.86
CA GLN A 115 -3.62 9.29 12.87
C GLN A 115 -4.71 8.42 13.53
N LEU A 116 -4.38 7.75 14.65
CA LEU A 116 -5.33 6.95 15.41
C LEU A 116 -6.46 7.83 15.99
N CYS A 117 -6.12 8.98 16.55
CA CYS A 117 -7.09 9.94 17.08
C CYS A 117 -8.03 10.44 15.97
N LEU A 118 -7.47 10.79 14.80
CA LEU A 118 -8.26 11.18 13.63
C LEU A 118 -9.17 10.05 13.14
N ILE A 119 -8.70 8.80 13.14
CA ILE A 119 -9.55 7.64 12.78
C ILE A 119 -10.69 7.48 13.78
N ILE A 120 -10.45 7.67 15.08
CA ILE A 120 -11.49 7.53 16.10
C ILE A 120 -12.55 8.63 15.96
N LEU A 121 -12.12 9.87 15.73
CA LEU A 121 -13.00 11.06 15.68
C LEU A 121 -13.72 11.23 14.33
N PHE A 122 -13.02 11.09 13.20
CA PHE A 122 -13.53 11.45 11.88
C PHE A 122 -14.05 10.27 11.05
N VAL A 123 -13.79 9.02 11.44
CA VAL A 123 -14.30 7.85 10.72
C VAL A 123 -15.58 7.35 11.41
N PRO A 124 -16.78 7.84 11.03
CA PRO A 124 -18.03 7.15 11.36
C PRO A 124 -18.01 5.76 10.73
N GLU A 125 -18.75 4.80 11.28
CA GLU A 125 -18.79 3.43 10.75
C GLU A 125 -19.30 3.41 9.30
N THR A 126 -18.40 3.45 8.32
CA THR A 126 -18.72 3.45 6.88
C THR A 126 -19.13 2.07 6.35
N TYR A 127 -19.27 1.05 7.21
CA TYR A 127 -19.55 -0.31 6.77
C TYR A 127 -21.05 -0.57 6.63
N HIS A 128 -21.55 -0.35 5.41
CA HIS A 128 -22.94 -0.56 4.98
C HIS A 128 -23.59 -1.88 5.47
N PRO A 129 -22.89 -3.04 5.49
CA PRO A 129 -23.44 -4.31 5.98
C PRO A 129 -23.70 -4.34 7.50
N VAL A 130 -22.90 -3.63 8.31
CA VAL A 130 -23.06 -3.59 9.78
C VAL A 130 -24.17 -2.64 10.19
N LEU A 131 -24.36 -1.54 9.46
CA LEU A 131 -25.53 -0.67 9.60
C LEU A 131 -26.81 -1.43 9.25
N LEU A 132 -26.81 -2.22 8.18
CA LEU A 132 -27.94 -3.08 7.80
C LEU A 132 -28.18 -4.20 8.83
N ARG A 133 -27.14 -4.80 9.42
CA ARG A 133 -27.29 -5.76 10.52
C ARG A 133 -27.87 -5.11 11.77
N ARG A 134 -27.39 -3.93 12.18
CA ARG A 134 -27.96 -3.19 13.32
C ARG A 134 -29.41 -2.77 13.06
N LYS A 135 -29.74 -2.37 11.83
CA LYS A 135 -31.12 -2.05 11.41
C LYS A 135 -32.01 -3.31 11.42
N ALA A 136 -31.53 -4.45 10.93
CA ALA A 136 -32.24 -5.73 10.98
C ALA A 136 -32.47 -6.21 12.43
N ILE A 137 -31.48 -6.07 13.32
CA ILE A 137 -31.63 -6.40 14.75
C ILE A 137 -32.63 -5.46 15.44
N ARG A 138 -32.62 -4.16 15.10
CA ARG A 138 -33.60 -3.19 15.62
C ARG A 138 -35.02 -3.51 15.14
N LEU A 139 -35.18 -3.78 13.85
CA LEU A 139 -36.46 -4.18 13.25
C LEU A 139 -36.97 -5.52 13.82
N ARG A 140 -36.10 -6.51 14.09
CA ARG A 140 -36.49 -7.75 14.79
C ARG A 140 -37.05 -7.48 16.18
N LYS A 141 -36.47 -6.53 16.93
CA LYS A 141 -36.93 -6.16 18.27
C LYS A 141 -38.24 -5.37 18.25
N GLU A 142 -38.45 -4.51 17.25
CA GLU A 142 -39.63 -3.65 17.14
C GLU A 142 -40.84 -4.39 16.52
N THR A 143 -40.61 -5.25 15.53
CA THR A 143 -41.69 -5.91 14.77
C THR A 143 -41.98 -7.33 15.25
N GLY A 144 -41.15 -7.91 16.13
CA GLY A 144 -41.30 -9.29 16.64
C GLY A 144 -41.15 -10.39 15.57
N ASN A 145 -40.89 -10.02 14.31
CA ASN A 145 -40.85 -10.93 13.17
C ASN A 145 -39.39 -11.34 12.86
N GLN A 146 -39.08 -12.64 12.93
CA GLN A 146 -37.72 -13.19 12.83
C GLN A 146 -37.16 -13.21 11.39
N GLU A 147 -37.99 -12.95 10.38
CA GLU A 147 -37.62 -13.04 8.95
C GLU A 147 -36.67 -11.96 8.46
N TRP A 148 -36.46 -10.87 9.22
CA TRP A 148 -35.51 -9.81 8.88
C TRP A 148 -34.07 -10.28 9.07
N ILE A 149 -33.53 -11.05 8.12
CA ILE A 149 -32.17 -11.58 8.13
C ILE A 149 -31.26 -10.70 7.28
N ALA A 150 -30.20 -10.15 7.89
CA ALA A 150 -29.20 -9.40 7.15
C ALA A 150 -28.45 -10.34 6.18
N PRO A 151 -28.06 -9.90 4.96
CA PRO A 151 -27.32 -10.74 4.00
C PRO A 151 -26.06 -11.39 4.58
N ILE A 152 -25.46 -10.76 5.61
CA ILE A 152 -24.28 -11.25 6.32
C ILE A 152 -24.57 -12.47 7.23
N GLU A 153 -25.82 -12.64 7.66
CA GLU A 153 -26.27 -13.78 8.48
C GLU A 153 -26.67 -14.99 7.62
N LYS A 154 -26.86 -14.82 6.30
CA LYS A 154 -27.04 -15.94 5.36
C LYS A 154 -25.71 -16.58 4.93
N MET A 155 -24.57 -16.00 5.29
CA MET A 155 -23.23 -16.51 4.97
C MET A 155 -22.68 -17.42 6.07
N ASP A 156 -23.28 -18.60 6.24
CA ASP A 156 -22.70 -19.69 7.05
C ASP A 156 -21.53 -20.36 6.30
N ARG A 157 -20.45 -19.61 6.08
CA ARG A 157 -19.18 -20.22 5.68
C ARG A 157 -18.28 -20.32 6.91
N SER A 158 -17.94 -21.56 7.29
CA SER A 158 -16.92 -21.84 8.30
C SER A 158 -15.71 -20.92 8.13
N ILE A 159 -15.38 -20.17 9.18
CA ILE A 159 -14.32 -19.15 9.18
C ILE A 159 -13.00 -19.75 8.73
N ALA A 160 -12.70 -20.97 9.18
CA ALA A 160 -11.49 -21.70 8.81
C ALA A 160 -11.46 -22.00 7.30
N LYS A 161 -12.57 -22.46 6.72
CA LYS A 161 -12.67 -22.77 5.29
C LYS A 161 -12.55 -21.51 4.43
N THR A 162 -13.16 -20.39 4.85
CA THR A 162 -13.07 -19.11 4.12
C THR A 162 -11.67 -18.51 4.19
N VAL A 163 -11.00 -18.59 5.35
CA VAL A 163 -9.60 -18.16 5.51
C VAL A 163 -8.68 -19.03 4.65
N MET A 164 -8.82 -20.36 4.72
CA MET A 164 -8.00 -21.28 3.94
C MET A 164 -8.19 -21.08 2.44
N TRP A 165 -9.44 -20.88 1.99
CA TRP A 165 -9.71 -20.62 0.58
C TRP A 165 -9.18 -19.25 0.12
N SER A 166 -9.22 -18.24 1.00
CA SER A 166 -8.63 -16.93 0.72
C SER A 166 -7.10 -17.00 0.61
N CYS A 167 -6.44 -17.87 1.38
CA CYS A 167 -5.00 -18.06 1.33
C CYS A 167 -4.54 -18.82 0.08
N ILE A 168 -5.30 -19.81 -0.40
CA ILE A 168 -4.89 -20.64 -1.55
C ILE A 168 -5.11 -19.91 -2.88
N ARG A 169 -6.15 -19.08 -3.00
CA ARG A 169 -6.52 -18.43 -4.27
C ARG A 169 -5.40 -17.57 -4.89
N PRO A 170 -4.64 -16.75 -4.15
CA PRO A 170 -3.51 -15.99 -4.70
C PRO A 170 -2.41 -16.89 -5.26
N PHE A 171 -2.07 -17.98 -4.57
CA PHE A 171 -1.07 -18.94 -5.06
C PHE A 171 -1.56 -19.65 -6.32
N GLN A 172 -2.85 -20.00 -6.37
CA GLN A 172 -3.44 -20.59 -7.56
C GLN A 172 -3.35 -19.62 -8.75
N LEU A 173 -3.74 -18.36 -8.58
CA LEU A 173 -3.61 -17.36 -9.65
C LEU A 173 -2.14 -17.16 -10.08
N LEU A 174 -1.21 -17.15 -9.12
CA LEU A 174 0.21 -16.96 -9.42
C LEU A 174 0.81 -18.10 -10.25
N PHE A 175 0.45 -19.36 -9.98
CA PHE A 175 1.03 -20.51 -10.69
C PHE A 175 0.27 -20.90 -11.95
N PHE A 176 -1.06 -20.71 -11.99
CA PHE A 176 -1.89 -21.15 -13.11
C PHE A 176 -2.13 -20.06 -14.16
N GLU A 177 -1.95 -18.77 -13.83
CA GLU A 177 -2.09 -17.67 -14.80
C GLU A 177 -0.71 -17.09 -15.18
N PRO A 178 -0.15 -17.41 -16.36
CA PRO A 178 1.20 -16.98 -16.76
C PRO A 178 1.33 -15.46 -16.88
N MET A 179 0.24 -14.76 -17.21
CA MET A 179 0.19 -13.30 -17.27
C MET A 179 0.42 -12.66 -15.89
N CYS A 180 -0.27 -13.17 -14.86
CA CYS A 180 -0.13 -12.68 -13.48
C CYS A 180 1.29 -12.92 -12.95
N LEU A 181 1.86 -14.09 -13.23
CA LEU A 181 3.23 -14.42 -12.85
C LEU A 181 4.24 -13.40 -13.41
N ASN A 182 4.15 -13.07 -14.70
CA ASN A 182 5.07 -12.12 -15.33
C ASN A 182 4.94 -10.71 -14.73
N LEU A 183 3.71 -10.24 -14.48
CA LEU A 183 3.46 -8.94 -13.84
C LEU A 183 3.98 -8.89 -12.39
N CYS A 184 3.84 -9.99 -11.65
CA CYS A 184 4.39 -10.10 -10.30
C CYS A 184 5.92 -10.10 -10.29
N ILE A 185 6.56 -10.82 -11.22
CA ILE A 185 8.03 -10.81 -11.35
C ILE A 185 8.54 -9.41 -11.70
N LEU A 186 7.94 -8.75 -12.69
CA LEU A 186 8.30 -7.38 -13.06
C LEU A 186 8.17 -6.43 -11.86
N SER A 187 7.06 -6.51 -11.14
CA SER A 187 6.83 -5.67 -9.95
C SER A 187 7.83 -5.96 -8.84
N ALA A 188 8.19 -7.24 -8.62
CA ALA A 188 9.18 -7.64 -7.63
C ALA A 188 10.59 -7.13 -7.98
N ILE A 189 10.99 -7.18 -9.25
CA ILE A 189 12.27 -6.63 -9.71
C ILE A 189 12.30 -5.11 -9.52
N LEU A 190 11.25 -4.39 -9.93
CA LEU A 190 11.15 -2.94 -9.75
C LEU A 190 11.24 -2.53 -8.28
N LEU A 191 10.50 -3.23 -7.41
CA LEU A 191 10.55 -2.99 -5.98
C LEU A 191 11.95 -3.31 -5.41
N GLY A 192 12.57 -4.41 -5.84
CA GLY A 192 13.93 -4.77 -5.43
C GLY A 192 14.95 -3.68 -5.79
N ILE A 193 14.90 -3.15 -7.01
CA ILE A 193 15.76 -2.04 -7.45
C ILE A 193 15.51 -0.80 -6.59
N LEU A 194 14.25 -0.44 -6.33
CA LEU A 194 13.89 0.70 -5.49
C LEU A 194 14.43 0.54 -4.05
N TYR A 195 14.36 -0.65 -3.48
CA TYR A 195 14.89 -0.89 -2.13
C TYR A 195 16.42 -0.92 -2.08
N LEU A 196 17.08 -1.40 -3.13
CA LEU A 196 18.55 -1.33 -3.25
C LEU A 196 19.04 0.12 -3.28
N PHE A 197 18.27 1.04 -3.86
CA PHE A 197 18.59 2.47 -3.81
C PHE A 197 18.66 3.00 -2.37
N PHE A 198 17.78 2.58 -1.45
CA PHE A 198 17.85 3.03 -0.04
C PHE A 198 19.18 2.70 0.64
N GLY A 199 19.84 1.60 0.26
CA GLY A 199 21.17 1.26 0.74
C GLY A 199 22.30 1.92 -0.05
N ALA A 200 22.14 2.04 -1.38
CA ALA A 200 23.18 2.54 -2.26
C ALA A 200 23.39 4.06 -2.18
N PHE A 201 22.32 4.85 -2.04
CA PHE A 201 22.42 6.32 -1.98
C PHE A 201 23.29 6.81 -0.82
N PRO A 202 23.07 6.39 0.45
CA PRO A 202 23.94 6.78 1.55
C PRO A 202 25.39 6.33 1.38
N LEU A 203 25.61 5.14 0.78
CA LEU A 203 26.95 4.62 0.55
C LEU A 203 27.72 5.46 -0.48
N VAL A 204 27.11 5.77 -1.62
CA VAL A 204 27.76 6.50 -2.72
C VAL A 204 27.91 7.98 -2.39
N PHE A 205 26.86 8.64 -1.91
CA PHE A 205 26.91 10.08 -1.62
C PHE A 205 27.65 10.38 -0.31
N GLY A 206 27.61 9.47 0.67
CA GLY A 206 28.38 9.59 1.90
C GLY A 206 29.88 9.38 1.66
N ASN A 207 30.29 8.27 1.06
CA ASN A 207 31.71 7.93 0.94
C ASN A 207 32.43 8.67 -0.21
N ASN A 208 31.80 8.81 -1.38
CA ASN A 208 32.48 9.39 -2.55
C ASN A 208 32.28 10.91 -2.68
N HIS A 209 31.14 11.44 -2.24
CA HIS A 209 30.81 12.86 -2.37
C HIS A 209 30.93 13.65 -1.06
N GLY A 210 31.16 12.99 0.07
CA GLY A 210 31.30 13.63 1.39
C GLY A 210 30.03 14.35 1.86
N PHE A 211 28.86 13.92 1.38
CA PHE A 211 27.59 14.57 1.74
C PHE A 211 27.22 14.33 3.21
N SER A 212 26.62 15.35 3.83
CA SER A 212 26.01 15.19 5.16
C SER A 212 24.75 14.32 5.09
N LEU A 213 24.25 13.88 6.25
CA LEU A 213 23.09 13.00 6.33
C LEU A 213 21.83 13.64 5.72
N SER A 214 21.63 14.95 5.94
CA SER A 214 20.51 15.71 5.37
C SER A 214 20.66 15.90 3.87
N GLN A 215 21.88 16.15 3.37
CA GLN A 215 22.14 16.25 1.93
C GLN A 215 21.85 14.93 1.22
N THR A 216 22.18 13.80 1.84
CA THR A 216 21.81 12.47 1.36
C THR A 216 20.29 12.28 1.38
N GLY A 217 19.60 12.76 2.43
CA GLY A 217 18.14 12.77 2.50
C GLY A 217 17.48 13.56 1.34
N ILE A 218 18.05 14.70 0.95
CA ILE A 218 17.59 15.52 -0.17
C ILE A 218 17.77 14.79 -1.52
N ALA A 219 18.78 13.94 -1.67
CA ALA A 219 18.97 13.16 -2.90
C ALA A 219 17.79 12.20 -3.18
N PHE A 220 17.08 11.73 -2.15
CA PHE A 220 15.87 10.92 -2.29
C PHE A 220 14.68 11.70 -2.89
N LEU A 221 14.70 13.04 -2.84
CA LEU A 221 13.67 13.87 -3.48
C LEU A 221 13.64 13.66 -5.00
N GLY A 222 14.75 13.27 -5.62
CA GLY A 222 14.79 12.92 -7.04
C GLY A 222 13.92 11.71 -7.38
N LEU A 223 13.81 10.72 -6.48
CA LEU A 223 12.89 9.59 -6.63
C LEU A 223 11.44 10.06 -6.48
N LEU A 224 11.17 10.92 -5.49
CA LEU A 224 9.86 11.52 -5.27
C LEU A 224 9.36 12.30 -6.50
N VAL A 225 10.22 13.11 -7.14
CA VAL A 225 9.87 13.82 -8.37
C VAL A 225 9.52 12.85 -9.50
N GLY A 226 10.28 11.77 -9.64
CA GLY A 226 9.98 10.71 -10.61
C GLY A 226 8.63 10.05 -10.34
N MET A 227 8.31 9.80 -9.08
CA MET A 227 7.03 9.21 -8.68
C MET A 227 5.86 10.16 -8.93
N VAL A 228 5.98 11.44 -8.57
CA VAL A 228 4.96 12.47 -8.83
C VAL A 228 4.73 12.65 -10.33
N ALA A 229 5.79 12.62 -11.15
CA ALA A 229 5.67 12.65 -12.60
C ALA A 229 4.94 11.41 -13.15
N GLY A 230 5.21 10.23 -12.58
CA GLY A 230 4.49 9.00 -12.90
C GLY A 230 3.00 9.07 -12.59
N VAL A 231 2.64 9.53 -11.38
CA VAL A 231 1.24 9.73 -10.97
C VAL A 231 0.56 10.80 -11.83
N SER A 232 1.27 11.86 -12.21
CA SER A 232 0.76 12.92 -13.09
C SER A 232 0.49 12.43 -14.52
N SER A 233 1.14 11.34 -14.94
CA SER A 233 0.92 10.71 -16.26
C SER A 233 -0.30 9.78 -16.30
N ASP A 234 -0.86 9.41 -15.14
CA ASP A 234 -2.06 8.57 -15.04
C ASP A 234 -3.32 9.07 -15.77
N PRO A 235 -3.71 10.36 -15.75
CA PRO A 235 -4.86 10.83 -16.53
C PRO A 235 -4.75 10.53 -18.04
N ILE A 236 -3.52 10.45 -18.57
CA ILE A 236 -3.27 10.06 -19.96
C ILE A 236 -3.64 8.58 -20.15
N TRP A 237 -3.18 7.71 -19.25
CA TRP A 237 -3.48 6.28 -19.26
C TRP A 237 -4.97 5.99 -19.09
N ARG A 238 -5.67 6.75 -18.27
CA ARG A 238 -7.14 6.65 -18.14
C ARG A 238 -7.88 7.00 -19.42
N ARG A 239 -7.42 8.03 -20.15
CA ARG A 239 -7.99 8.38 -21.46
C ARG A 239 -7.73 7.28 -22.50
N VAL A 240 -6.57 6.62 -22.45
CA VAL A 240 -6.26 5.48 -23.32
C VAL A 240 -7.17 4.29 -22.98
N TYR A 241 -7.29 3.97 -21.69
CA TYR A 241 -8.18 2.91 -21.21
C TYR A 241 -9.64 3.14 -21.60
N GLY A 242 -10.16 4.37 -21.40
CA GLY A 242 -11.52 4.73 -21.78
C GLY A 242 -11.78 4.66 -23.29
N ARG A 243 -10.75 4.94 -24.11
CA ARG A 243 -10.84 4.77 -25.57
C ARG A 243 -10.95 3.30 -25.97
N LEU A 244 -10.15 2.43 -25.35
CA LEU A 244 -10.18 0.98 -25.62
C LEU A 244 -11.51 0.34 -25.23
N VAL A 245 -12.10 0.76 -24.10
CA VAL A 245 -13.42 0.30 -23.67
C VAL A 245 -14.51 0.73 -24.66
N ARG A 246 -14.50 2.01 -25.10
CA ARG A 246 -15.46 2.51 -26.09
C ARG A 246 -15.35 1.81 -27.44
N GLN A 247 -14.13 1.56 -27.93
CA GLN A 247 -13.92 0.81 -29.18
C GLN A 247 -14.52 -0.59 -29.12
N ARG A 248 -14.50 -1.25 -27.97
CA ARG A 248 -15.11 -2.56 -27.80
C ARG A 248 -16.64 -2.49 -27.75
N GLU A 249 -17.20 -1.47 -27.09
CA GLU A 249 -18.64 -1.21 -27.10
C GLU A 249 -19.15 -0.97 -28.54
N GLU A 250 -18.37 -0.24 -29.34
CA GLU A 250 -18.64 -0.01 -30.77
C GLU A 250 -18.54 -1.28 -31.61
N GLN A 251 -17.69 -2.24 -31.23
CA GLN A 251 -17.52 -3.54 -31.90
C GLN A 251 -18.56 -4.61 -31.48
N GLY A 252 -19.59 -4.23 -30.71
CA GLY A 252 -20.66 -5.14 -30.28
C GLY A 252 -20.37 -5.92 -28.99
N GLY A 253 -19.36 -5.51 -28.21
CA GLY A 253 -19.10 -6.06 -26.88
C GLY A 253 -20.14 -5.63 -25.84
N GLN A 254 -20.25 -6.38 -24.73
CA GLN A 254 -21.11 -6.01 -23.61
C GLN A 254 -20.76 -4.60 -23.08
N PRO A 255 -21.76 -3.74 -22.79
CA PRO A 255 -21.53 -2.41 -22.24
C PRO A 255 -20.79 -2.49 -20.90
N GLY A 256 -19.67 -1.77 -20.78
CA GLY A 256 -18.79 -1.81 -19.61
C GLY A 256 -17.93 -3.08 -19.44
N GLY A 257 -17.79 -3.90 -20.49
CA GLY A 257 -16.92 -5.08 -20.49
C GLY A 257 -15.44 -4.71 -20.40
N SER A 258 -14.89 -4.62 -19.18
CA SER A 258 -13.47 -4.36 -18.96
C SER A 258 -12.65 -5.65 -19.03
N GLU A 259 -11.81 -5.79 -20.06
CA GLU A 259 -10.78 -6.82 -20.06
C GLU A 259 -9.52 -6.37 -19.30
N PRO A 260 -8.80 -7.29 -18.65
CA PRO A 260 -7.53 -6.99 -18.00
C PRO A 260 -6.48 -6.48 -19.00
N GLU A 261 -6.59 -6.83 -20.28
CA GLU A 261 -5.67 -6.44 -21.37
C GLU A 261 -5.67 -4.93 -21.65
N PHE A 262 -6.78 -4.23 -21.41
CA PHE A 262 -6.86 -2.78 -21.63
C PHE A 262 -5.94 -1.98 -20.68
N ARG A 263 -5.41 -2.60 -19.63
CA ARG A 263 -4.46 -2.00 -18.69
C ARG A 263 -3.00 -2.23 -19.08
N LEU A 264 -2.74 -3.16 -20.01
CA LEU A 264 -1.41 -3.56 -20.46
C LEU A 264 -0.56 -2.41 -21.08
N PRO A 265 -1.12 -1.43 -21.81
CA PRO A 265 -0.33 -0.36 -22.44
C PRO A 265 0.53 0.45 -21.47
N SER A 266 0.03 0.69 -20.24
CA SER A 266 0.78 1.40 -19.21
C SER A 266 2.03 0.63 -18.78
N THR A 267 1.89 -0.69 -18.61
CA THR A 267 2.99 -1.58 -18.23
C THR A 267 4.03 -1.71 -19.35
N ILE A 268 3.63 -1.73 -20.62
CA ILE A 268 4.57 -1.80 -21.75
C ILE A 268 5.48 -0.57 -21.75
N VAL A 269 4.92 0.63 -21.62
CA VAL A 269 5.75 1.85 -21.59
C VAL A 269 6.64 1.90 -20.36
N GLY A 270 6.13 1.51 -19.19
CA GLY A 270 6.95 1.36 -17.99
C GLY A 270 8.13 0.41 -18.16
N ALA A 271 7.93 -0.71 -18.87
CA ALA A 271 8.96 -1.71 -19.12
C ALA A 271 10.12 -1.20 -19.99
N TRP A 272 9.88 -0.23 -20.88
CA TRP A 272 10.94 0.41 -21.68
C TRP A 272 11.63 1.55 -20.92
N VAL A 273 10.87 2.33 -20.16
CA VAL A 273 11.41 3.50 -19.42
C VAL A 273 12.41 3.06 -18.35
N VAL A 274 12.17 1.94 -17.67
CA VAL A 274 13.02 1.47 -16.56
C VAL A 274 14.44 1.11 -17.01
N PRO A 275 14.66 0.26 -18.03
CA PRO A 275 16.00 0.00 -18.57
C PRO A 275 16.69 1.27 -19.06
N ILE A 276 15.98 2.17 -19.75
CA ILE A 276 16.54 3.43 -20.23
C ILE A 276 17.02 4.29 -19.04
N ALA A 277 16.23 4.37 -17.96
CA ALA A 277 16.60 5.12 -16.76
C ALA A 277 17.81 4.50 -16.03
N LEU A 278 17.89 3.16 -15.99
CA LEU A 278 18.95 2.43 -15.30
C LEU A 278 20.28 2.50 -16.08
N PHE A 279 20.25 2.25 -17.39
CA PHE A 279 21.44 2.28 -18.25
C PHE A 279 21.85 3.70 -18.67
N GLY A 280 20.91 4.64 -18.78
CA GLY A 280 21.22 6.05 -19.06
C GLY A 280 22.05 6.74 -17.98
N ARG A 281 22.01 6.25 -16.73
CA ARG A 281 22.84 6.74 -15.62
C ARG A 281 24.21 6.08 -15.52
N LEU A 282 24.42 4.89 -16.08
CA LEU A 282 25.72 4.20 -16.06
C LEU A 282 26.90 5.03 -16.60
N PRO A 283 26.81 5.75 -17.74
CA PRO A 283 27.96 6.48 -18.28
C PRO A 283 28.43 7.65 -17.41
N VAL A 284 27.57 8.20 -16.55
CA VAL A 284 27.91 9.31 -15.64
C VAL A 284 28.63 8.81 -14.40
N THR A 285 28.15 7.71 -13.81
CA THR A 285 28.75 7.09 -12.60
C THR A 285 30.09 6.41 -12.92
N VAL A 286 30.22 5.76 -14.08
CA VAL A 286 31.48 5.09 -14.47
C VAL A 286 32.60 6.11 -14.75
N ARG A 287 32.28 7.31 -15.24
CA ARG A 287 33.29 8.38 -15.41
C ARG A 287 33.82 8.89 -14.07
N HIS A 288 32.99 8.99 -13.03
CA HIS A 288 33.43 9.41 -11.69
C HIS A 288 34.16 8.29 -10.95
N CYS A 289 33.78 7.02 -11.11
CA CYS A 289 34.49 5.89 -10.51
C CYS A 289 35.90 5.68 -11.10
N ARG A 290 36.14 6.05 -12.37
CA ARG A 290 37.48 5.98 -12.98
C ARG A 290 38.43 7.10 -12.55
N LEU A 291 37.93 8.18 -11.94
CA LEU A 291 38.75 9.30 -11.48
C LEU A 291 39.14 9.19 -9.99
N GLY A 292 38.65 8.16 -9.29
CA GLY A 292 38.93 7.89 -7.88
C GLY A 292 39.85 6.68 -7.63
N PHE A 293 40.54 6.18 -8.65
CA PHE A 293 41.63 5.20 -8.55
C PHE A 293 42.93 5.81 -9.08
#